data_AF-A0A843XSE4-F1
#
_entry.id   AF-A0A843XSE4-F1
#
_cell.length_a   1.000
_cell.length_b   1.000
_cell.length_c   1.000
_cell.angle_alpha   90.00
_cell.angle_beta   90.00
_cell.angle_gamma   90.00
#
_symmetry.space_group_name_H-M   'P 1'
#
loop_
_entity.id
_entity.type
_entity.pdbx_description
1 polymer ?
#
loop_
_entity_poly.entity_id
_entity_poly.type
_entity_poly.pdbx_seq_one_letter_code
_entity_poly.pdbx_strand_id
1 'polypeptide(L)'
;MASAVVLKGLMLLALVVAPASGSYLTVWEFACPPITEQYRSCGCSNINLHSGYEHVYNGTTGTLYSVADCGGGTTKRLRGYEKVCTTTGWKSVEFHC
;
A
#
# COMPACT_ATOMS: atom_id res chain seq x y z
N MET A 1 -36.80 -47.38 -5.82
CA MET A 1 -36.55 -46.11 -5.10
C MET A 1 -35.13 -45.69 -5.46
N ALA A 2 -34.96 -44.84 -6.47
CA ALA A 2 -33.64 -44.39 -6.91
C ALA A 2 -33.54 -42.89 -6.64
N SER A 3 -32.92 -42.53 -5.53
CA SER A 3 -32.70 -41.13 -5.15
C SER A 3 -31.60 -40.54 -6.02
N ALA A 4 -31.98 -39.62 -6.91
CA ALA A 4 -31.05 -38.83 -7.68
C ALA A 4 -30.40 -37.77 -6.77
N VAL A 5 -29.12 -37.96 -6.43
CA VAL A 5 -28.33 -36.98 -5.70
C VAL A 5 -27.87 -35.91 -6.68
N VAL A 6 -28.51 -34.74 -6.64
CA VAL A 6 -28.11 -33.57 -7.42
C VAL A 6 -26.90 -32.92 -6.75
N LEU A 7 -25.70 -33.23 -7.24
CA LEU A 7 -24.48 -32.58 -6.81
C LEU A 7 -24.43 -31.16 -7.42
N LYS A 8 -24.84 -30.15 -6.64
CA LYS A 8 -24.66 -28.74 -7.01
C LYS A 8 -23.18 -28.38 -6.83
N GLY A 9 -22.43 -28.39 -7.93
CA GLY A 9 -21.06 -27.90 -7.96
C GLY A 9 -21.00 -26.41 -7.63
N LEU A 10 -20.34 -26.07 -6.53
CA LEU A 10 -20.05 -24.70 -6.12
C LEU A 10 -18.84 -24.21 -6.95
N MET A 11 -19.08 -23.44 -8.01
CA MET A 11 -17.99 -22.74 -8.71
C MET A 11 -17.48 -21.60 -7.81
N LEU A 12 -16.29 -21.77 -7.24
CA LEU A 12 -15.54 -20.68 -6.63
C LEU A 12 -14.87 -19.86 -7.73
N LEU A 13 -15.43 -18.69 -8.05
CA LEU A 13 -14.70 -17.68 -8.83
C LEU A 13 -13.59 -17.11 -7.95
N ALA A 14 -12.36 -17.55 -8.19
CA ALA A 14 -11.18 -16.86 -7.68
C ALA A 14 -11.05 -15.54 -8.46
N LEU A 15 -11.47 -14.42 -7.86
CA LEU A 15 -11.11 -13.09 -8.36
C LEU A 15 -9.60 -12.94 -8.21
N VAL A 16 -8.86 -13.14 -9.31
CA VAL A 16 -7.47 -12.70 -9.41
C VAL A 16 -7.52 -11.19 -9.55
N VAL A 17 -7.43 -10.47 -8.42
CA VAL A 17 -7.23 -9.03 -8.43
C VAL A 17 -5.81 -8.81 -8.97
N ALA A 18 -5.69 -8.51 -10.26
CA ALA A 18 -4.42 -8.05 -10.81
C ALA A 18 -3.97 -6.84 -9.98
N PRO A 19 -2.70 -6.74 -9.56
CA PRO A 19 -2.25 -5.54 -8.87
C PRO A 19 -2.44 -4.40 -9.86
N ALA A 20 -3.41 -3.53 -9.61
CA ALA A 20 -3.58 -2.31 -10.37
C ALA A 20 -2.21 -1.63 -10.38
N SER A 21 -1.74 -1.23 -11.56
CA SER A 21 -0.48 -0.53 -11.77
C SER A 21 -0.56 0.84 -11.08
N GLY A 22 -0.49 0.86 -9.76
CA GLY A 22 -0.66 2.03 -8.92
C GLY A 22 0.68 2.60 -8.48
N SER A 23 0.62 3.83 -7.96
CA SER A 23 1.72 4.49 -7.28
C SER A 23 2.24 3.61 -6.15
N TYR A 24 3.52 3.76 -5.83
CA TYR A 24 4.13 3.02 -4.74
C TYR A 24 5.04 3.91 -3.92
N LEU A 25 5.16 3.53 -2.65
CA LEU A 25 6.07 4.14 -1.70
C LEU A 25 7.12 3.09 -1.33
N THR A 26 8.37 3.38 -1.62
CA THR A 26 9.51 2.63 -1.09
C THR A 26 10.02 3.38 0.13
N VAL A 27 10.16 2.71 1.27
CA VAL A 27 10.78 3.27 2.48
C VAL A 27 12.10 2.55 2.76
N TRP A 28 13.02 3.21 3.45
CA TRP A 28 14.35 2.67 3.74
C TRP A 28 14.65 2.59 5.23
N GLU A 29 15.43 1.59 5.63
CA GLU A 29 15.94 1.42 6.99
C GLU A 29 17.04 2.44 7.33
N PHE A 30 17.77 2.92 6.32
CA PHE A 30 18.79 3.97 6.43
C PHE A 30 18.47 5.16 5.52
N ALA A 31 19.31 6.19 5.56
CA ALA A 31 19.24 7.32 4.65
C ALA A 31 19.44 6.84 3.20
N CYS A 32 18.32 6.57 2.50
CA CYS A 32 18.30 6.06 1.12
C CYS A 32 18.92 4.64 0.98
N PRO A 33 18.77 3.95 -0.17
CA PRO A 33 18.97 2.48 -0.29
C PRO A 33 20.29 1.96 0.32
N PRO A 34 20.30 0.72 0.87
CA PRO A 34 19.86 -0.49 0.15
C PRO A 34 18.70 -1.31 0.74
N ILE A 35 18.33 -1.17 2.01
CA ILE A 35 17.27 -1.98 2.63
C ILE A 35 15.93 -1.27 2.44
N THR A 36 14.97 -1.95 1.79
CA THR A 36 13.71 -1.36 1.33
C THR A 36 12.49 -2.16 1.79
N GLU A 37 11.42 -1.44 2.12
CA GLU A 37 10.06 -1.97 2.16
C GLU A 37 9.22 -1.19 1.16
N GLN A 38 8.33 -1.87 0.43
CA GLN A 38 7.50 -1.24 -0.61
C GLN A 38 6.03 -1.39 -0.30
N TYR A 39 5.31 -0.28 -0.36
CA TYR A 39 3.87 -0.16 -0.21
C TYR A 39 3.23 0.20 -1.54
N ARG A 40 2.27 -0.61 -1.98
CA ARG A 40 1.51 -0.42 -3.24
C ARG A 40 0.00 -0.69 -3.09
N SER A 41 -0.41 -1.27 -1.96
CA SER A 41 -1.80 -1.62 -1.68
C SER A 41 -2.69 -0.39 -1.56
N CYS A 42 -3.91 -0.50 -2.09
CA CYS A 42 -4.97 0.48 -1.85
C CYS A 42 -5.37 0.50 -0.37
N GLY A 43 -5.86 1.64 0.09
CA GLY A 43 -6.20 1.82 1.50
C GLY A 43 -4.96 2.02 2.38
N CYS A 44 -5.14 1.87 3.69
CA CYS A 44 -4.13 2.21 4.67
C CYS A 44 -3.11 1.09 4.91
N SER A 45 -1.85 1.45 5.11
CA SER A 45 -0.77 0.54 5.51
C SER A 45 0.18 1.24 6.49
N ASN A 46 0.51 0.57 7.58
CA ASN A 46 1.50 1.07 8.55
C ASN A 46 2.92 0.92 7.99
N ILE A 47 3.71 1.97 8.16
CA ILE A 47 5.11 2.04 7.75
C ILE A 47 5.98 1.52 8.89
N ASN A 48 6.83 0.53 8.62
CA ASN A 48 7.75 -0.02 9.61
C ASN A 48 9.14 0.64 9.58
N LEU A 49 9.54 1.19 8.44
CA LEU A 49 10.84 1.85 8.26
C LEU A 49 10.70 3.37 8.12
N HIS A 50 11.52 4.11 8.86
CA HIS A 50 11.34 5.56 9.00
C HIS A 50 12.53 6.40 8.54
N SER A 51 13.60 5.81 7.97
CA SER A 51 14.84 6.53 7.69
C SER A 51 14.89 7.22 6.32
N GLY A 52 13.80 7.16 5.56
CA GLY A 52 13.61 7.86 4.30
C GLY A 52 12.53 7.19 3.45
N TYR A 53 12.08 7.87 2.40
CA TYR A 53 11.16 7.28 1.43
C TYR A 53 11.32 7.83 0.01
N GLU A 54 10.86 7.05 -0.96
CA GLU A 54 10.64 7.44 -2.34
C GLU A 54 9.21 7.07 -2.74
N HIS A 55 8.46 8.06 -3.19
CA HIS A 55 7.17 7.86 -3.79
C HIS A 55 7.32 7.96 -5.32
N VAL A 56 6.83 6.96 -6.02
CA VAL A 56 6.74 6.94 -7.47
C VAL A 56 5.28 6.98 -7.87
N TYR A 57 4.90 8.06 -8.56
CA TYR A 57 3.53 8.27 -9.00
C TYR A 57 3.24 7.47 -10.28
N ASN A 58 2.18 6.67 -10.24
CA ASN A 58 1.67 5.91 -11.37
C ASN A 58 0.13 5.99 -11.42
N GLY A 59 -0.40 7.23 -11.46
CA GLY A 59 -1.83 7.49 -11.66
C GLY A 59 -2.69 7.48 -10.39
N THR A 60 -2.14 7.10 -9.24
CA THR A 60 -2.86 7.07 -7.94
C THR A 60 -2.25 8.08 -6.97
N THR A 61 -3.10 8.80 -6.24
CA THR A 61 -2.58 9.70 -5.19
C THR A 61 -2.46 8.96 -3.88
N GLY A 62 -1.48 9.35 -3.06
CA GLY A 62 -1.30 8.81 -1.71
C GLY A 62 -1.41 9.89 -0.65
N THR A 63 -1.52 9.49 0.61
CA THR A 63 -1.40 10.37 1.78
C THR A 63 -0.57 9.69 2.85
N LEU A 64 0.47 10.36 3.31
CA LEU A 64 1.27 9.95 4.47
C LEU A 64 0.65 10.54 5.73
N TYR A 65 0.69 9.78 6.82
CA TYR A 65 0.19 10.17 8.14
C TYR A 65 1.29 10.04 9.18
N SER A 66 1.36 11.00 10.12
CA SER A 66 2.31 10.96 11.25
C SER A 66 1.91 9.98 12.36
N VAL A 67 0.74 9.36 12.22
CA VAL A 67 0.15 8.37 13.15
C VAL A 67 -0.09 7.07 12.41
N ALA A 68 -0.16 5.97 13.17
CA ALA A 68 -0.52 4.67 12.62
C ALA A 68 -1.99 4.64 12.16
N ASP A 69 -2.33 3.64 11.37
CA ASP A 69 -3.68 3.27 10.93
C ASP A 69 -4.42 4.39 10.21
N CYS A 70 -3.69 5.36 9.66
CA CYS A 70 -4.24 6.54 8.97
C CYS A 70 -5.24 7.32 9.84
N GLY A 71 -5.04 7.29 11.17
CA GLY A 71 -5.98 7.81 12.18
C GLY A 71 -6.11 9.33 12.31
N GLY A 72 -5.73 10.12 11.30
CA GLY A 72 -6.03 11.57 11.27
C GLY A 72 -5.03 12.51 11.96
N GLY A 73 -3.74 12.15 12.01
CA GLY A 73 -2.66 13.06 12.47
C GLY A 73 -2.23 14.11 11.44
N THR A 74 -0.98 14.59 11.54
CA THR A 74 -0.38 15.41 10.48
C THR A 74 -0.34 14.61 9.19
N THR A 75 -0.79 15.19 8.09
CA THR A 75 -0.83 14.52 6.80
C THR A 75 0.03 15.19 5.75
N LYS A 76 0.56 14.43 4.81
CA LYS A 76 1.18 14.94 3.59
C LYS A 76 0.66 14.19 2.38
N ARG A 77 0.23 14.93 1.35
CA ARG A 77 -0.32 14.34 0.13
C ARG A 77 0.80 14.00 -0.86
N LEU A 78 0.76 12.77 -1.38
CA LEU A 78 1.66 12.27 -2.40
C LEU A 78 0.97 12.40 -3.76
N ARG A 79 1.46 13.32 -4.61
CA ARG A 79 0.84 13.66 -5.90
C ARG A 79 1.77 13.52 -7.11
N GLY A 80 3.04 13.19 -6.87
CA GLY A 80 4.06 13.11 -7.90
C GLY A 80 5.28 12.35 -7.38
N TYR A 81 6.33 12.25 -8.20
CA TYR A 81 7.59 11.69 -7.74
C TYR A 81 8.16 12.51 -6.58
N GLU A 82 8.58 11.85 -5.51
CA GLU A 82 9.26 12.48 -4.39
C GLU A 82 10.26 11.52 -3.79
N LYS A 83 11.43 12.04 -3.37
CA LYS A 83 12.45 11.27 -2.69
C LYS A 83 13.03 12.06 -1.52
N VAL A 84 13.00 11.45 -0.34
CA VAL A 84 13.49 12.00 0.92
C VAL A 84 14.45 11.00 1.54
N CYS A 85 15.73 11.34 1.59
CA CYS A 85 16.80 10.48 2.13
C CYS A 85 17.13 10.77 3.60
N THR A 86 16.24 11.42 4.34
CA THR A 86 16.42 11.74 5.76
C THR A 86 15.36 11.03 6.57
N THR A 87 15.60 10.85 7.88
CA THR A 87 14.60 10.33 8.80
C THR A 87 13.29 11.11 8.68
N THR A 88 12.18 10.37 8.65
CA THR A 88 10.83 10.91 8.52
C THR A 88 9.97 10.45 9.69
N GLY A 89 8.98 11.28 10.06
CA GLY A 89 8.03 10.95 11.12
C GLY A 89 6.77 10.23 10.62
N TRP A 90 6.75 9.76 9.39
CA TRP A 90 5.57 9.13 8.80
C TRP A 90 5.41 7.70 9.33
N LYS A 91 4.21 7.37 9.78
CA LYS A 91 3.88 6.09 10.41
C LYS A 91 2.90 5.25 9.61
N SER A 92 2.13 5.84 8.70
CA SER A 92 1.30 5.10 7.76
C SER A 92 1.17 5.83 6.43
N VAL A 93 0.81 5.08 5.40
CA VAL A 93 0.50 5.56 4.06
C VAL A 93 -0.87 5.03 3.64
N GLU A 94 -1.64 5.86 2.95
CA GLU A 94 -2.88 5.47 2.30
C GLU A 94 -2.78 5.76 0.81
N PHE A 95 -3.07 4.78 -0.04
CA PHE A 95 -3.24 5.00 -1.48
C PHE A 95 -4.73 5.04 -1.86
N HIS A 96 -5.10 6.12 -2.54
CA HIS A 96 -6.46 6.39 -3.01
C HIS A 96 -6.70 5.73 -4.36
N CYS A 97 -6.95 4.43 -4.33
CA CYS A 97 -7.59 3.64 -5.38
C CYS A 97 -8.90 3.06 -4.82
#